data_AF-A0A6P3Q1S7-F1
#
_entry.id   AF-A0A6P3Q1S7-F1
#
_cell.length_a   1.000
_cell.length_b   1.000
_cell.length_c   1.000
_cell.angle_alpha   90.00
_cell.angle_beta   90.00
_cell.angle_gamma   90.00
#
_symmetry.space_group_name_H-M   'P 1'
#
loop_
_entity.id
_entity.type
_entity.pdbx_description
1 polymer ?
#
loop_
_entity_poly.entity_id
_entity_poly.type
_entity_poly.pdbx_seq_one_letter_code
_entity_poly.pdbx_strand_id
1 'polypeptide(L)'
;MKSYFQDTKNKGGVVEDVIYPTRTKGVAYVIFKEKKVAENVIRKKEHCLTRKVGLMHLTVSHFNEKVFSSVRAILDLSIFGSQVILESLVMDLKKKIPTLCFSPLEYNGRISVQGSFLAIKRLKEFLLLKASSLLEKNKSFISDGEKRSRQSPRRSLRRSSNSVEPLRPSVPETARSGETLVLDTDIFLYLKKKSRVYESTLKKFHVLCQERVDGEITTICIKNAQDGSRPNNEKLVKEYIEKYSHALHSELRKETFVLEGKKNRAKNIKSACEQISSRYLQVLINFYKTHIDIIGSSSDTYLFKKEVMELMRQKVR
;
A
#
# COMPACT_ATOMS: atom_id res chain seq x y z
N MET A 1 -5.75 -14.39 -27.63
CA MET A 1 -4.71 -13.69 -26.83
C MET A 1 -3.36 -14.39 -26.94
N LYS A 2 -3.25 -15.69 -26.66
CA LYS A 2 -2.00 -16.44 -26.87
C LYS A 2 -1.44 -16.30 -28.29
N SER A 3 -2.26 -16.56 -29.31
CA SER A 3 -1.87 -16.41 -30.72
C SER A 3 -1.39 -15.01 -31.10
N TYR A 4 -1.96 -13.96 -30.49
CA TYR A 4 -1.58 -12.58 -30.76
C TYR A 4 -0.13 -12.29 -30.30
N PHE A 5 0.22 -12.74 -29.09
CA PHE A 5 1.55 -12.55 -28.53
C PHE A 5 2.58 -13.60 -28.98
N GLN A 6 2.15 -14.60 -29.74
CA GLN A 6 3.05 -15.51 -30.47
C GLN A 6 3.48 -14.94 -31.82
N ASP A 7 2.75 -13.97 -32.36
CA ASP A 7 3.08 -13.34 -33.63
C ASP A 7 4.29 -12.39 -33.48
N THR A 8 5.31 -12.61 -34.30
CA THR A 8 6.53 -11.78 -34.35
C THR A 8 6.24 -10.36 -34.82
N LYS A 9 5.16 -10.12 -35.59
CA LYS A 9 4.66 -8.78 -35.94
C LYS A 9 4.24 -7.99 -34.70
N ASN A 10 3.89 -8.68 -33.62
CA ASN A 10 3.57 -8.09 -32.33
C ASN A 10 4.76 -7.96 -31.39
N LYS A 11 5.99 -8.13 -31.92
CA LYS A 11 7.22 -8.25 -31.14
C LYS A 11 7.13 -9.37 -30.10
N GLY A 12 6.21 -10.30 -30.34
CA GLY A 12 5.93 -11.47 -29.53
C GLY A 12 6.91 -12.60 -29.77
N GLY A 13 6.63 -13.74 -29.16
CA GLY A 13 7.48 -14.91 -29.22
C GLY A 13 6.82 -16.07 -28.48
N VAL A 14 7.62 -17.04 -28.01
CA VAL A 14 7.06 -18.23 -27.37
C VAL A 14 6.36 -17.86 -26.07
N VAL A 15 5.02 -17.90 -26.10
CA VAL A 15 4.16 -17.78 -24.92
C VAL A 15 4.10 -19.13 -24.21
N GLU A 16 4.65 -19.17 -23.00
CA GLU A 16 4.63 -20.33 -22.13
C GLU A 16 3.22 -20.57 -21.60
N ASP A 17 2.61 -19.54 -21.01
CA ASP A 17 1.28 -19.65 -20.41
C ASP A 17 0.48 -18.34 -20.50
N VAL A 18 -0.84 -18.45 -20.39
CA VAL A 18 -1.76 -17.31 -20.30
C VAL A 18 -2.76 -17.56 -19.17
N ILE A 19 -2.69 -16.74 -18.14
CA ILE A 19 -3.59 -16.79 -17.00
C ILE A 19 -4.79 -15.87 -17.28
N TYR A 20 -5.95 -16.49 -17.52
CA TYR A 20 -7.24 -15.82 -17.67
C TYR A 20 -8.39 -16.79 -17.31
N PRO A 21 -9.47 -16.34 -16.65
CA PRO A 21 -9.68 -14.99 -16.12
C PRO A 21 -8.80 -14.67 -14.90
N THR A 22 -8.47 -13.40 -14.72
CA THR A 22 -7.84 -12.90 -13.47
C THR A 22 -8.92 -12.27 -12.57
N ARG A 23 -8.55 -11.90 -11.34
CA ARG A 23 -9.46 -11.18 -10.42
C ARG A 23 -9.90 -9.82 -10.97
N THR A 24 -9.07 -9.20 -11.80
CA THR A 24 -9.37 -7.93 -12.43
C THR A 24 -10.03 -8.19 -13.79
N LYS A 25 -11.32 -7.84 -13.90
CA LYS A 25 -12.05 -7.98 -15.18
C LYS A 25 -11.31 -7.23 -16.29
N GLY A 26 -11.16 -7.90 -17.44
CA GLY A 26 -10.46 -7.34 -18.61
C GLY A 26 -8.93 -7.47 -18.56
N VAL A 27 -8.35 -8.08 -17.51
CA VAL A 27 -6.90 -8.30 -17.40
C VAL A 27 -6.58 -9.79 -17.58
N ALA A 28 -5.53 -10.06 -18.34
CA ALA A 28 -4.92 -11.39 -18.49
C ALA A 28 -3.40 -11.27 -18.26
N TYR A 29 -2.80 -12.32 -17.70
CA TYR A 29 -1.35 -12.39 -17.56
C TYR A 29 -0.78 -13.30 -18.64
N VAL A 30 0.25 -12.82 -19.32
CA VAL A 30 0.92 -13.54 -20.42
C VAL A 30 2.34 -13.81 -19.98
N ILE A 31 2.72 -15.08 -19.94
CA ILE A 31 4.02 -15.55 -19.51
C ILE A 31 4.80 -15.97 -20.75
N PHE A 32 5.95 -15.35 -20.96
CA PHE A 32 6.84 -15.64 -22.09
C PHE A 32 8.00 -16.50 -21.61
N LYS A 33 8.45 -17.41 -22.46
CA LYS A 33 9.63 -18.25 -22.20
C LYS A 33 10.91 -17.41 -22.06
N GLU A 34 10.98 -16.29 -22.76
CA GLU A 34 12.15 -15.42 -22.79
C GLU A 34 11.83 -14.01 -22.26
N LYS A 35 12.63 -13.55 -21.28
CA LYS A 35 12.50 -12.20 -20.71
C LYS A 35 12.59 -11.10 -21.77
N LYS A 36 13.51 -11.23 -22.74
CA LYS A 36 13.70 -10.25 -23.83
C LYS A 36 12.43 -10.07 -24.66
N VAL A 37 11.68 -11.15 -24.90
CA VAL A 37 10.40 -11.09 -25.63
C VAL A 37 9.37 -10.29 -24.85
N ALA A 38 9.22 -10.54 -23.55
CA ALA A 38 8.32 -9.77 -22.70
C ALA A 38 8.65 -8.27 -22.72
N GLU A 39 9.94 -7.91 -22.65
CA GLU A 39 10.39 -6.51 -22.73
C GLU A 39 10.08 -5.88 -24.10
N ASN A 40 10.27 -6.61 -25.19
CA ASN A 40 9.99 -6.13 -26.54
C ASN A 40 8.49 -5.87 -26.77
N VAL A 41 7.63 -6.77 -26.28
CA VAL A 41 6.18 -6.59 -26.30
C VAL A 41 5.79 -5.31 -25.54
N ILE A 42 6.34 -5.09 -24.34
CA ILE A 42 6.03 -3.89 -23.54
C ILE A 42 6.48 -2.60 -24.25
N ARG A 43 7.65 -2.62 -24.90
CA ARG A 43 8.18 -1.47 -25.66
C ARG A 43 7.33 -1.07 -26.86
N LYS A 44 6.56 -1.99 -27.45
CA LYS A 44 5.73 -1.72 -28.62
C LYS A 44 4.66 -0.65 -28.35
N LYS A 45 4.31 -0.38 -27.08
CA LYS A 45 3.31 0.59 -26.56
C LYS A 45 1.88 0.43 -27.09
N GLU A 46 1.71 0.17 -28.38
CA GLU A 46 0.44 -0.05 -29.06
C GLU A 46 0.25 -1.53 -29.41
N HIS A 47 -0.79 -2.12 -28.85
CA HIS A 47 -1.24 -3.46 -29.16
C HIS A 47 -2.70 -3.41 -29.56
N CYS A 48 -3.02 -3.74 -30.81
CA CYS A 48 -4.38 -3.74 -31.33
C CYS A 48 -4.78 -5.17 -31.66
N LEU A 49 -5.82 -5.67 -30.99
CA LEU A 49 -6.47 -6.94 -31.30
C LEU A 49 -7.64 -6.68 -32.24
N THR A 50 -7.57 -7.24 -33.45
CA THR A 50 -8.71 -7.26 -34.36
C THR A 50 -9.64 -8.41 -33.97
N ARG A 51 -10.88 -8.12 -33.59
CA ARG A 51 -11.94 -9.11 -33.38
C ARG A 51 -13.05 -8.88 -34.40
N LYS A 52 -13.90 -9.89 -34.63
CA LYS A 52 -15.06 -9.80 -35.56
C LYS A 52 -16.03 -8.63 -35.25
N VAL A 53 -15.92 -7.99 -34.09
CA VAL A 53 -16.80 -6.92 -33.58
C VAL A 53 -16.04 -5.58 -33.41
N GLY A 54 -14.81 -5.46 -33.93
CA GLY A 54 -14.05 -4.21 -33.93
C GLY A 54 -12.59 -4.35 -33.45
N LEU A 55 -11.88 -3.21 -33.48
CA LEU A 55 -10.51 -3.07 -32.99
C LEU A 55 -10.53 -2.85 -31.46
N MET A 56 -9.78 -3.66 -30.73
CA MET A 56 -9.56 -3.49 -29.29
C MET A 56 -8.12 -3.11 -29.01
N HIS A 57 -7.92 -1.94 -28.39
CA HIS A 57 -6.61 -1.53 -27.89
C HIS A 57 -6.30 -2.24 -26.57
N LEU A 58 -5.14 -2.88 -26.52
CA LEU A 58 -4.59 -3.49 -25.32
C LEU A 58 -3.51 -2.59 -24.75
N THR A 59 -3.61 -2.33 -23.45
CA THR A 59 -2.49 -1.78 -22.68
C THR A 59 -1.67 -2.94 -22.14
N VAL A 60 -0.40 -3.01 -22.54
CA VAL A 60 0.54 -3.99 -22.01
C VAL A 60 1.50 -3.29 -21.07
N SER A 61 1.68 -3.87 -19.88
CA SER A 61 2.62 -3.39 -18.88
C SER A 61 3.35 -4.59 -18.28
N HIS A 62 4.47 -4.32 -17.61
CA HIS A 62 5.09 -5.34 -16.76
C HIS A 62 4.06 -5.86 -15.77
N PHE A 63 4.16 -7.15 -15.43
CA PHE A 63 3.38 -7.73 -14.35
C PHE A 63 3.72 -7.02 -13.03
N ASN A 64 2.92 -6.01 -12.74
CA ASN A 64 2.97 -5.19 -11.56
C ASN A 64 1.58 -5.27 -10.95
N GLU A 65 1.25 -6.43 -10.40
CA GLU A 65 0.27 -6.40 -9.34
C GLU A 65 0.85 -5.44 -8.29
N LYS A 66 0.16 -4.33 -8.06
CA LYS A 66 0.29 -3.58 -6.82
C LYS A 66 -0.29 -4.53 -5.78
N VAL A 67 0.58 -5.29 -5.13
CA VAL A 67 0.22 -6.54 -4.42
C VAL A 67 -0.56 -6.34 -3.14
N PHE A 68 -0.80 -5.10 -2.76
CA PHE A 68 -1.40 -4.79 -1.50
C PHE A 68 -2.77 -4.22 -1.76
N SER A 69 -3.77 -4.94 -1.22
CA SER A 69 -4.87 -4.34 -0.48
C SER A 69 -5.13 -2.92 -0.96
N SER A 70 -6.09 -2.80 -1.87
CA SER A 70 -6.53 -1.49 -2.32
C SER A 70 -7.17 -0.80 -1.13
N VAL A 71 -6.36 -0.06 -0.37
CA VAL A 71 -6.77 0.59 0.87
C VAL A 71 -7.77 1.66 0.48
N ARG A 72 -8.93 1.58 1.11
CA ARG A 72 -9.93 2.64 1.03
C ARG A 72 -9.76 3.55 2.24
N ALA A 73 -9.51 4.82 1.99
CA ALA A 73 -9.47 5.87 2.99
C ALA A 73 -10.63 6.84 2.75
N ILE A 74 -11.25 7.31 3.84
CA ILE A 74 -12.18 8.43 3.79
C ILE A 74 -11.42 9.64 4.29
N LEU A 75 -11.32 10.67 3.46
CA LEU A 75 -10.65 11.92 3.79
C LEU A 75 -11.70 12.99 4.03
N ASP A 76 -11.51 13.76 5.08
CA ASP A 76 -12.27 14.98 5.32
C ASP A 76 -11.41 16.18 4.91
N LEU A 77 -11.74 16.79 3.76
CA LEU A 77 -11.01 17.93 3.22
C LEU A 77 -11.61 19.27 3.64
N SER A 78 -12.71 19.28 4.41
CA SER A 78 -13.38 20.51 4.86
C SER A 78 -12.43 21.44 5.63
N ILE A 79 -11.42 20.88 6.29
CA ILE A 79 -10.35 21.60 7.00
C ILE A 79 -9.61 22.59 6.08
N PHE A 80 -9.53 22.31 4.77
CA PHE A 80 -8.91 23.19 3.78
C PHE A 80 -9.88 24.20 3.16
N GLY A 81 -11.20 24.01 3.32
CA GLY A 81 -12.23 24.72 2.57
C GLY A 81 -12.28 26.22 2.83
N SER A 82 -11.81 26.68 4.00
CA SER A 82 -11.72 28.11 4.30
C SER A 82 -10.54 28.81 3.60
N GLN A 83 -9.60 28.06 3.04
CA GLN A 83 -8.33 28.57 2.51
C GLN A 83 -8.07 28.17 1.06
N VAL A 84 -8.72 27.12 0.56
CA VAL A 84 -8.51 26.55 -0.78
C VAL A 84 -9.83 26.03 -1.35
N ILE A 85 -10.04 26.23 -2.65
CA ILE A 85 -11.12 25.58 -3.42
C ILE A 85 -10.87 24.06 -3.45
N LEU A 86 -11.77 23.29 -2.83
CA LEU A 86 -11.57 21.86 -2.62
C LEU A 86 -11.47 21.08 -3.94
N GLU A 87 -12.21 21.49 -4.96
CA GLU A 87 -12.17 20.89 -6.30
C GLU A 87 -10.79 21.02 -6.93
N SER A 88 -10.17 22.19 -6.79
CA SER A 88 -8.80 22.43 -7.27
C SER A 88 -7.78 21.56 -6.51
N LEU A 89 -7.94 21.42 -5.19
CA LEU A 89 -7.09 20.55 -4.39
C LEU A 89 -7.21 19.08 -4.85
N VAL A 90 -8.42 18.58 -5.08
CA VAL A 90 -8.65 17.22 -5.57
C VAL A 90 -8.01 17.01 -6.95
N MET A 91 -8.09 18.00 -7.85
CA MET A 91 -7.43 17.94 -9.16
C MET A 91 -5.90 17.89 -9.05
N ASP A 92 -5.31 18.69 -8.17
CA ASP A 92 -3.88 18.65 -7.89
C ASP A 92 -3.44 17.28 -7.34
N LEU A 93 -4.22 16.71 -6.42
CA LEU A 93 -3.97 15.38 -5.85
C LEU A 93 -3.99 14.29 -6.91
N LYS A 94 -5.00 14.30 -7.80
CA LYS A 94 -5.09 13.38 -8.94
C LYS A 94 -3.89 13.48 -9.86
N LYS A 95 -3.42 14.70 -10.14
CA LYS A 95 -2.24 14.94 -10.99
C LYS A 95 -0.94 14.47 -10.32
N LYS A 96 -0.79 14.71 -9.01
CA LYS A 96 0.40 14.34 -8.24
C LYS A 96 0.52 12.83 -8.03
N ILE A 97 -0.59 12.15 -7.79
CA ILE A 97 -0.62 10.72 -7.49
C ILE A 97 -1.65 10.03 -8.40
N PRO A 98 -1.34 9.86 -9.70
CA PRO A 98 -2.29 9.32 -10.69
C PRO A 98 -2.65 7.84 -10.46
N THR A 99 -1.98 7.20 -9.51
CA THR A 99 -2.22 5.80 -9.14
C THR A 99 -3.36 5.62 -8.15
N LEU A 100 -3.91 6.71 -7.59
CA LEU A 100 -5.04 6.73 -6.69
C LEU A 100 -6.35 6.99 -7.44
N CYS A 101 -7.40 6.30 -7.03
CA CYS A 101 -8.77 6.52 -7.48
C CYS A 101 -9.51 7.35 -6.45
N PHE A 102 -10.09 8.47 -6.87
CA PHE A 102 -10.85 9.37 -6.00
C PHE A 102 -12.33 9.31 -6.39
N SER A 103 -13.21 9.20 -5.40
CA SER A 103 -14.64 9.39 -5.61
C SER A 103 -14.96 10.85 -5.95
N PRO A 104 -16.20 11.15 -6.36
CA PRO A 104 -16.70 12.53 -6.33
C PRO A 104 -16.55 13.14 -4.93
N LEU A 105 -16.31 14.45 -4.88
CA LEU A 105 -16.29 15.22 -3.63
C LEU A 105 -17.73 15.38 -3.13
N GLU A 106 -17.98 14.99 -1.89
CA GLU A 106 -19.27 15.17 -1.24
C GLU A 106 -19.44 16.62 -0.74
N TYR A 107 -20.69 17.06 -0.57
CA TYR A 107 -21.04 18.41 -0.11
C TYR A 107 -20.47 18.75 1.27
N ASN A 108 -20.24 17.74 2.10
CA ASN A 108 -19.65 17.84 3.44
C ASN A 108 -18.11 17.97 3.39
N GLY A 109 -17.49 18.06 2.21
CA GLY A 109 -16.05 18.12 2.02
C GLY A 109 -15.33 16.77 2.13
N ARG A 110 -16.06 15.65 2.20
CA ARG A 110 -15.48 14.31 2.28
C ARG A 110 -15.28 13.68 0.91
N ILE A 111 -14.27 12.82 0.83
CA ILE A 111 -13.94 12.09 -0.38
C ILE A 111 -13.40 10.70 -0.01
N SER A 112 -13.86 9.68 -0.74
CA SER A 112 -13.32 8.33 -0.65
C SER A 112 -12.17 8.20 -1.63
N VAL A 113 -11.02 7.75 -1.14
CA VAL A 113 -9.83 7.51 -1.94
C VAL A 113 -9.43 6.06 -1.84
N GLN A 114 -9.08 5.47 -2.97
CA GLN A 114 -8.71 4.07 -3.07
C GLN A 114 -7.38 3.92 -3.82
N GLY A 115 -6.49 3.08 -3.31
CA GLY A 115 -5.27 2.68 -4.01
C GLY A 115 -4.31 1.93 -3.11
N SER A 116 -3.06 1.76 -3.55
CA SER A 116 -2.08 1.03 -2.73
C SER A 116 -1.77 1.79 -1.44
N PHE A 117 -1.45 1.04 -0.37
CA PHE A 117 -1.04 1.62 0.91
C PHE A 117 0.06 2.68 0.76
N LEU A 118 1.07 2.42 -0.08
CA LEU A 118 2.15 3.36 -0.35
C LEU A 118 1.64 4.67 -1.00
N ALA A 119 0.67 4.59 -1.90
CA ALA A 119 0.10 5.76 -2.54
C ALA A 119 -0.75 6.58 -1.54
N ILE A 120 -1.48 5.91 -0.64
CA ILE A 120 -2.22 6.54 0.46
C ILE A 120 -1.25 7.18 1.49
N LYS A 121 -0.11 6.55 1.79
CA LYS A 121 0.93 7.14 2.65
C LYS A 121 1.50 8.42 2.05
N ARG A 122 1.82 8.40 0.75
CA ARG A 122 2.27 9.60 0.01
C ARG A 122 1.20 10.70 0.00
N LEU A 123 -0.08 10.33 -0.13
CA LEU A 123 -1.19 11.26 -0.05
C LEU A 123 -1.24 11.98 1.31
N LYS A 124 -1.10 11.22 2.42
CA LYS A 124 -1.02 11.79 3.76
C LYS A 124 0.13 12.80 3.88
N GLU A 125 1.33 12.43 3.45
CA GLU A 125 2.50 13.32 3.49
C GLU A 125 2.27 14.61 2.70
N PHE A 126 1.68 14.51 1.50
CA PHE A 126 1.35 15.68 0.69
C PHE A 126 0.33 16.59 1.38
N LEU A 127 -0.73 16.03 1.95
CA LEU A 127 -1.77 16.80 2.66
C LEU A 127 -1.19 17.50 3.90
N LEU A 128 -0.29 16.85 4.65
CA LEU A 128 0.41 17.46 5.77
C LEU A 128 1.28 18.63 5.33
N LEU A 129 2.05 18.48 4.24
CA LEU A 129 2.86 19.56 3.68
C LEU A 129 2.00 20.75 3.21
N LYS A 130 0.84 20.46 2.59
CA LYS A 130 -0.11 21.50 2.17
C LYS A 130 -0.67 22.24 3.38
N ALA A 131 -1.07 21.53 4.44
CA ALA A 131 -1.56 22.14 5.67
C ALA A 131 -0.50 23.05 6.32
N SER A 132 0.75 22.58 6.42
CA SER A 132 1.85 23.39 6.96
C SER A 132 2.14 24.64 6.11
N SER A 133 2.14 24.52 4.78
CA SER A 133 2.35 25.67 3.88
C SER A 133 1.26 26.73 4.04
N LEU A 134 0.02 26.32 4.26
CA LEU A 134 -1.09 27.23 4.48
C LEU A 134 -1.01 27.93 5.84
N LEU A 135 -0.58 27.22 6.89
CA LEU A 135 -0.33 27.81 8.21
C LEU A 135 0.75 28.90 8.16
N GLU A 136 1.85 28.66 7.44
CA GLU A 136 2.93 29.66 7.30
C GLU A 136 2.49 30.90 6.51
N LYS A 137 1.69 30.74 5.45
CA LYS A 137 1.10 31.88 4.73
C LYS A 137 0.25 32.76 5.65
N ASN A 138 -0.55 32.15 6.53
CA ASN A 138 -1.37 32.90 7.47
C ASN A 138 -0.54 33.67 8.52
N LYS A 139 0.63 33.14 8.93
CA LYS A 139 1.54 33.87 9.83
C LYS A 139 2.19 35.09 9.15
N SER A 140 2.55 35.00 7.87
CA SER A 140 3.11 36.14 7.14
C SER A 140 2.12 37.30 6.98
N PHE A 141 0.81 37.03 6.90
CA PHE A 141 -0.21 38.09 6.88
C PHE A 141 -0.41 38.77 8.25
N ILE A 142 -0.12 38.08 9.35
CA ILE A 142 -0.22 38.66 10.70
C ILE A 142 1.02 39.50 11.02
N SER A 143 2.21 39.08 10.59
CA SER A 143 3.46 39.84 10.84
C SER A 143 3.58 41.14 10.04
N ASP A 144 2.94 41.22 8.87
CA ASP A 144 2.95 42.45 8.05
C ASP A 144 1.91 43.50 8.51
N GLY A 145 0.98 43.13 9.39
CA GLY A 145 -0.01 44.03 9.98
C GLY A 145 0.48 44.84 11.19
N GLU A 146 1.52 44.40 11.89
CA GLU A 146 1.96 45.01 13.17
C GLU A 146 3.00 46.14 13.04
N LYS A 147 3.43 46.51 11.81
CA LYS A 147 4.47 47.54 11.61
C LYS A 147 3.99 48.97 11.33
N ARG A 148 2.72 49.31 11.57
CA ARG A 148 2.26 50.71 11.56
C ARG A 148 1.22 51.01 12.63
N SER A 149 1.68 51.24 13.86
CA SER A 149 1.14 52.29 14.75
C SER A 149 1.97 52.32 16.04
N ARG A 150 2.99 53.17 16.09
CA ARG A 150 3.57 53.63 17.34
C ARG A 150 2.74 54.79 17.83
N GLN A 151 1.84 54.55 18.77
CA GLN A 151 1.48 55.51 19.82
C GLN A 151 0.69 54.80 20.93
N SER A 152 1.36 54.62 22.07
CA SER A 152 0.75 54.25 23.33
C SER A 152 -0.17 55.38 23.82
N PRO A 153 -1.24 55.06 24.56
CA PRO A 153 -1.21 55.45 25.97
C PRO A 153 -1.69 54.36 26.94
N ARG A 154 -1.17 54.49 28.16
CA ARG A 154 -1.40 53.63 29.33
C ARG A 154 -2.83 53.69 29.89
N ARG A 155 -3.16 52.62 30.65
CA ARG A 155 -4.18 52.44 31.72
C ARG A 155 -5.63 52.17 31.29
N SER A 156 -6.11 50.96 31.58
CA SER A 156 -6.76 50.62 32.86
C SER A 156 -7.33 49.18 32.85
N LEU A 157 -7.29 48.52 34.02
CA LEU A 157 -8.00 47.28 34.30
C LEU A 157 -9.51 47.49 34.11
N ARG A 158 -10.17 46.57 33.40
CA ARG A 158 -11.52 46.13 33.80
C ARG A 158 -11.81 44.70 33.33
N ARG A 159 -12.19 43.92 34.33
CA ARG A 159 -12.58 42.52 34.38
C ARG A 159 -13.92 42.34 33.63
N SER A 160 -14.01 41.38 32.72
CA SER A 160 -15.28 40.91 32.16
C SER A 160 -15.15 39.44 31.77
N SER A 161 -15.76 38.61 32.61
CA SER A 161 -15.98 37.18 32.44
C SER A 161 -16.89 36.88 31.24
N ASN A 162 -16.60 35.74 30.60
CA ASN A 162 -17.45 34.89 29.75
C ASN A 162 -16.87 34.69 28.34
N SER A 163 -16.01 33.69 28.20
CA SER A 163 -15.74 33.05 26.91
C SER A 163 -15.61 31.55 27.11
N VAL A 164 -16.56 30.83 26.54
CA VAL A 164 -16.68 29.38 26.51
C VAL A 164 -15.41 28.77 25.92
N GLU A 165 -14.79 27.92 26.71
CA GLU A 165 -13.60 27.15 26.40
C GLU A 165 -13.91 26.18 25.24
N PRO A 166 -13.19 26.21 24.10
CA PRO A 166 -13.33 25.17 23.10
C PRO A 166 -12.67 23.91 23.69
N LEU A 167 -13.47 22.90 24.00
CA LEU A 167 -12.99 21.56 24.32
C LEU A 167 -12.07 21.09 23.19
N ARG A 168 -10.77 21.25 23.39
CA ARG A 168 -9.75 20.47 22.69
C ARG A 168 -9.90 19.03 23.20
N PRO A 169 -9.91 18.01 22.34
CA PRO A 169 -9.68 16.67 22.83
C PRO A 169 -8.26 16.65 23.36
N SER A 170 -8.14 16.67 24.69
CA SER A 170 -6.91 16.41 25.41
C SER A 170 -6.44 15.00 25.05
N VAL A 171 -5.52 14.92 24.10
CA VAL A 171 -4.68 13.74 23.94
C VAL A 171 -3.91 13.60 25.25
N PRO A 172 -3.96 12.45 25.95
CA PRO A 172 -3.15 12.26 27.14
C PRO A 172 -1.68 12.24 26.73
N GLU A 173 -0.98 13.34 26.95
CA GLU A 173 0.48 13.37 27.04
C GLU A 173 0.90 12.62 28.31
N THR A 174 0.88 11.29 28.26
CA THR A 174 1.54 10.46 29.26
C THR A 174 1.78 9.04 28.75
N ALA A 175 2.73 8.89 27.82
CA ALA A 175 3.51 7.66 27.65
C ALA A 175 4.77 7.96 26.83
N ARG A 176 5.93 7.74 27.46
CA ARG A 176 7.30 7.88 26.93
C ARG A 176 7.38 7.59 25.41
N SER A 177 7.78 8.63 24.66
CA SER A 177 7.82 8.73 23.19
C SER A 177 8.48 7.53 22.50
N GLY A 178 7.65 6.64 21.93
CA GLY A 178 8.10 5.58 21.03
C GLY A 178 7.79 5.91 19.56
N GLU A 179 8.62 5.47 18.63
CA GLU A 179 8.33 5.61 17.20
C GLU A 179 7.19 4.68 16.76
N THR A 180 6.25 5.20 15.96
CA THR A 180 5.17 4.41 15.38
C THR A 180 5.35 4.25 13.87
N LEU A 181 5.17 3.02 13.40
CA LEU A 181 5.25 2.60 12.01
C LEU A 181 3.97 1.88 11.61
N VAL A 182 3.40 2.22 10.46
CA VAL A 182 2.25 1.52 9.89
C VAL A 182 2.69 0.85 8.58
N LEU A 183 2.41 -0.45 8.46
CA LEU A 183 2.71 -1.26 7.28
C LEU A 183 1.43 -1.95 6.80
N ASP A 184 1.44 -2.39 5.55
CA ASP A 184 0.51 -3.41 5.09
C ASP A 184 0.74 -4.72 5.88
N THR A 185 -0.35 -5.40 6.25
CA THR A 185 -0.32 -6.61 7.06
C THR A 185 0.43 -7.76 6.39
N ASP A 186 0.26 -7.96 5.08
CA ASP A 186 0.93 -9.03 4.35
C ASP A 186 2.45 -8.76 4.24
N ILE A 187 2.84 -7.50 3.99
CA ILE A 187 4.26 -7.08 4.06
C ILE A 187 4.84 -7.34 5.44
N PHE A 188 4.12 -6.93 6.48
CA PHE A 188 4.57 -7.11 7.85
C PHE A 188 4.75 -8.59 8.20
N LEU A 189 3.76 -9.43 7.87
CA LEU A 189 3.83 -10.87 8.11
C LEU A 189 4.98 -11.53 7.34
N TYR A 190 5.22 -11.11 6.10
CA TYR A 190 6.35 -11.61 5.32
C TYR A 190 7.68 -11.20 5.94
N LEU A 191 7.81 -9.92 6.30
CA LEU A 191 9.00 -9.38 6.95
C LEU A 191 9.31 -10.11 8.25
N LYS A 192 8.29 -10.42 9.05
CA LYS A 192 8.43 -11.10 10.34
C LYS A 192 8.74 -12.59 10.20
N LYS A 193 8.07 -13.29 9.28
CA LYS A 193 8.12 -14.76 9.21
C LYS A 193 9.15 -15.31 8.22
N LYS A 194 9.45 -14.57 7.15
CA LYS A 194 10.31 -15.04 6.05
C LYS A 194 11.63 -14.30 5.98
N SER A 195 11.64 -13.03 6.34
CA SER A 195 12.87 -12.26 6.42
C SER A 195 13.47 -12.35 7.81
N ARG A 196 14.77 -12.68 7.91
CA ARG A 196 15.51 -12.54 9.17
C ARG A 196 15.73 -11.07 9.55
N VAL A 197 15.45 -10.15 8.63
CA VAL A 197 15.72 -8.71 8.79
C VAL A 197 14.96 -8.13 9.98
N TYR A 198 13.70 -8.52 10.20
CA TYR A 198 12.91 -7.99 11.32
C TYR A 198 13.58 -8.29 12.66
N GLU A 199 13.66 -9.57 13.03
CA GLU A 199 14.22 -9.99 14.33
C GLU A 199 15.68 -9.61 14.50
N SER A 200 16.50 -9.72 13.44
CA SER A 200 17.92 -9.34 13.51
C SER A 200 18.09 -7.85 13.78
N THR A 201 17.25 -6.99 13.18
CA THR A 201 17.25 -5.55 13.43
C THR A 201 16.84 -5.26 14.87
N LEU A 202 15.75 -5.86 15.37
CA LEU A 202 15.31 -5.64 16.75
C LEU A 202 16.36 -6.04 17.77
N LYS A 203 17.01 -7.20 17.58
CA LYS A 203 18.10 -7.69 18.43
C LYS A 203 19.32 -6.77 18.36
N LYS A 204 19.73 -6.36 17.17
CA LYS A 204 20.91 -5.51 16.94
C LYS A 204 20.79 -4.13 17.60
N PHE A 205 19.59 -3.54 17.57
CA PHE A 205 19.35 -2.20 18.09
C PHE A 205 18.75 -2.18 19.50
N HIS A 206 18.56 -3.36 20.12
CA HIS A 206 17.96 -3.52 21.45
C HIS A 206 16.64 -2.76 21.61
N VAL A 207 15.73 -2.94 20.64
CA VAL A 207 14.40 -2.31 20.67
C VAL A 207 13.30 -3.36 20.85
N LEU A 208 12.24 -2.95 21.55
CA LEU A 208 11.01 -3.69 21.72
C LEU A 208 9.98 -3.21 20.70
N CYS A 209 9.24 -4.13 20.10
CA CYS A 209 8.12 -3.82 19.23
C CYS A 209 6.82 -4.35 19.81
N GLN A 210 5.81 -3.50 19.86
CA GLN A 210 4.43 -3.87 20.10
C GLN A 210 3.65 -3.76 18.78
N GLU A 211 2.99 -4.84 18.39
CA GLU A 211 2.30 -4.93 17.11
C GLU A 211 0.79 -4.97 17.34
N ARG A 212 0.05 -4.23 16.51
CA ARG A 212 -1.41 -4.27 16.46
C ARG A 212 -1.84 -4.45 15.01
N VAL A 213 -2.45 -5.59 14.73
CA VAL A 213 -3.04 -5.89 13.41
C VAL A 213 -4.47 -5.36 13.40
N ASP A 214 -4.80 -4.56 12.39
CA ASP A 214 -6.13 -4.03 12.15
C ASP A 214 -6.48 -4.23 10.66
N GLY A 215 -7.05 -5.41 10.36
CA GLY A 215 -7.36 -5.83 9.00
C GLY A 215 -6.15 -5.80 8.07
N GLU A 216 -6.20 -4.95 7.04
CA GLU A 216 -5.18 -4.83 5.99
C GLU A 216 -3.93 -4.07 6.43
N ILE A 217 -3.96 -3.42 7.59
CA ILE A 217 -2.83 -2.67 8.13
C ILE A 217 -2.33 -3.26 9.45
N THR A 218 -1.03 -3.16 9.68
CA THR A 218 -0.40 -3.46 10.96
C THR A 218 0.33 -2.23 11.46
N THR A 219 0.02 -1.83 12.69
CA THR A 219 0.71 -0.76 13.41
C THR A 219 1.75 -1.37 14.33
N ILE A 220 2.97 -0.88 14.25
CA ILE A 220 4.12 -1.31 15.05
C ILE A 220 4.59 -0.11 15.87
N CYS A 221 4.51 -0.23 17.19
CA CYS A 221 5.09 0.71 18.14
C CYS A 221 6.47 0.22 18.53
N ILE A 222 7.50 0.99 18.21
CA ILE A 222 8.90 0.72 18.48
C ILE A 222 9.29 1.51 19.72
N LYS A 223 9.83 0.83 20.73
CA LYS A 223 10.30 1.42 21.98
C LYS A 223 11.70 0.91 22.29
N ASN A 224 12.54 1.75 22.85
CA ASN A 224 13.86 1.33 23.31
C ASN A 224 13.70 0.35 24.49
N ALA A 225 14.47 -0.75 24.48
CA ALA A 225 14.42 -1.72 25.57
C ALA A 225 15.08 -1.20 26.85
N GLN A 226 15.96 -0.21 26.72
CA GLN A 226 16.65 0.42 27.85
C GLN A 226 16.23 1.89 27.96
N ASP A 227 15.83 2.29 29.16
CA ASP A 227 15.59 3.69 29.51
C ASP A 227 16.93 4.45 29.48
N GLY A 228 17.27 5.00 28.30
CA GLY A 228 18.23 6.10 28.20
C GLY A 228 19.65 5.79 27.70
N SER A 229 19.99 4.59 27.22
CA SER A 229 21.39 4.32 26.84
C SER A 229 21.81 4.87 25.46
N ARG A 230 20.87 5.07 24.51
CA ARG A 230 21.12 5.77 23.23
C ARG A 230 19.85 6.46 22.69
N PRO A 231 19.82 7.80 22.55
CA PRO A 231 18.75 8.45 21.79
C PRO A 231 18.85 8.02 20.32
N ASN A 232 17.69 7.85 19.64
CA ASN A 232 17.55 7.66 18.18
C ASN A 232 17.56 6.22 17.61
N ASN A 233 17.76 5.15 18.40
CA ASN A 233 17.70 3.77 17.87
C ASN A 233 16.33 3.43 17.26
N GLU A 234 15.24 3.88 17.89
CA GLU A 234 13.88 3.64 17.42
C GLU A 234 13.62 4.23 16.03
N LYS A 235 14.13 5.44 15.78
CA LYS A 235 14.03 6.13 14.49
C LYS A 235 14.83 5.41 13.40
N LEU A 236 16.05 4.98 13.71
CA LEU A 236 16.87 4.21 12.78
C LEU A 236 16.21 2.87 12.42
N VAL A 237 15.65 2.17 13.40
CA VAL A 237 14.91 0.91 13.17
C VAL A 237 13.69 1.16 12.31
N LYS A 238 12.93 2.23 12.60
CA LYS A 238 11.78 2.64 11.78
C LYS A 238 12.19 2.89 10.34
N GLU A 239 13.20 3.74 10.09
CA GLU A 239 13.67 4.05 8.73
C GLU A 239 14.16 2.80 8.00
N TYR A 240 14.86 1.90 8.70
CA TYR A 240 15.36 0.65 8.12
C TYR A 240 14.24 -0.31 7.73
N ILE A 241 13.28 -0.52 8.63
CA ILE A 241 12.09 -1.35 8.36
C ILE A 241 11.26 -0.74 7.23
N GLU A 242 11.06 0.59 7.23
CA GLU A 242 10.35 1.29 6.16
C GLU A 242 11.01 1.08 4.80
N LYS A 243 12.33 1.28 4.71
CA LYS A 243 13.08 1.08 3.46
C LYS A 243 12.94 -0.35 2.95
N TYR A 244 13.07 -1.34 3.83
CA TYR A 244 12.97 -2.74 3.42
C TYR A 244 11.53 -3.11 3.05
N SER A 245 10.54 -2.62 3.79
CA SER A 245 9.11 -2.81 3.47
C SER A 245 8.75 -2.26 2.08
N HIS A 246 9.36 -1.14 1.69
CA HIS A 246 9.17 -0.55 0.37
C HIS A 246 9.72 -1.43 -0.76
N ALA A 247 10.89 -2.04 -0.55
CA ALA A 247 11.47 -2.99 -1.49
C ALA A 247 10.56 -4.22 -1.65
N LEU A 248 10.11 -4.80 -0.53
CA LEU A 248 9.18 -5.93 -0.54
C LEU A 248 7.87 -5.59 -1.24
N HIS A 249 7.36 -4.35 -1.12
CA HIS A 249 6.14 -3.93 -1.81
C HIS A 249 6.27 -4.00 -3.34
N SER A 250 7.48 -3.89 -3.88
CA SER A 250 7.74 -3.98 -5.32
C SER A 250 8.01 -5.43 -5.77
N GLU A 251 8.63 -6.23 -4.90
CA GLU A 251 9.10 -7.57 -5.20
C GLU A 251 8.03 -8.66 -5.01
N LEU A 252 7.29 -8.59 -3.91
CA LEU A 252 6.37 -9.66 -3.51
C LEU A 252 5.11 -9.66 -4.34
N ARG A 253 4.51 -10.84 -4.48
CA ARG A 253 3.24 -11.14 -5.14
C ARG A 253 2.35 -11.92 -4.19
N LYS A 254 1.03 -11.74 -4.33
CA LYS A 254 0.02 -12.42 -3.52
C LYS A 254 -0.94 -13.17 -4.43
N GLU A 255 -1.01 -14.47 -4.24
CA GLU A 255 -1.96 -15.35 -4.92
C GLU A 255 -2.89 -15.99 -3.90
N THR A 256 -4.15 -16.22 -4.29
CA THR A 256 -5.15 -16.74 -3.35
C THR A 256 -5.86 -17.95 -3.95
N PHE A 257 -5.92 -19.01 -3.15
CA PHE A 257 -6.80 -20.14 -3.39
C PHE A 257 -8.11 -19.93 -2.66
N VAL A 258 -9.21 -19.80 -3.40
CA VAL A 258 -10.55 -19.75 -2.81
C VAL A 258 -10.94 -21.17 -2.38
N LEU A 259 -11.32 -21.34 -1.11
CA LEU A 259 -11.68 -22.64 -0.52
C LEU A 259 -13.17 -22.97 -0.66
N GLU A 260 -13.94 -22.12 -1.34
CA GLU A 260 -15.37 -22.25 -1.53
C GLU A 260 -15.72 -23.54 -2.32
N GLY A 261 -16.53 -24.41 -1.71
CA GLY A 261 -16.96 -25.70 -2.30
C GLY A 261 -16.84 -26.90 -1.36
N LYS A 262 -16.93 -28.11 -1.94
CA LYS A 262 -16.91 -29.42 -1.24
C LYS A 262 -15.74 -29.49 -0.23
N LYS A 263 -16.02 -29.87 1.03
CA LYS A 263 -15.03 -29.97 2.13
C LYS A 263 -13.73 -30.71 1.74
N ASN A 264 -13.82 -31.72 0.87
CA ASN A 264 -12.66 -32.49 0.41
C ASN A 264 -11.69 -31.66 -0.44
N ARG A 265 -12.19 -30.72 -1.27
CA ARG A 265 -11.34 -29.86 -2.10
C ARG A 265 -10.49 -28.94 -1.24
N ALA A 266 -11.08 -28.31 -0.22
CA ALA A 266 -10.36 -27.44 0.69
C ALA A 266 -9.25 -28.17 1.46
N LYS A 267 -9.56 -29.39 1.96
CA LYS A 267 -8.58 -30.27 2.61
C LYS A 267 -7.43 -30.65 1.65
N ASN A 268 -7.76 -30.98 0.41
CA ASN A 268 -6.77 -31.36 -0.58
C ASN A 268 -5.81 -30.22 -0.91
N ILE A 269 -6.31 -29.00 -1.13
CA ILE A 269 -5.47 -27.82 -1.40
C ILE A 269 -4.55 -27.56 -0.21
N LYS A 270 -5.09 -27.58 1.02
CA LYS A 270 -4.30 -27.38 2.24
C LYS A 270 -3.16 -28.40 2.33
N SER A 271 -3.46 -29.68 2.15
CA SER A 271 -2.46 -30.76 2.16
C SER A 271 -1.41 -30.59 1.06
N ALA A 272 -1.80 -30.18 -0.16
CA ALA A 272 -0.85 -29.93 -1.24
C ALA A 272 0.08 -28.76 -0.91
N CYS A 273 -0.45 -27.66 -0.35
CA CYS A 273 0.37 -26.54 0.10
C CYS A 273 1.39 -26.96 1.18
N GLU A 274 0.97 -27.78 2.15
CA GLU A 274 1.84 -28.29 3.20
C GLU A 274 2.96 -29.17 2.62
N GLN A 275 2.63 -30.08 1.69
CA GLN A 275 3.61 -30.97 1.05
C GLN A 275 4.73 -30.23 0.32
N ILE A 276 4.39 -29.15 -0.40
CA ILE A 276 5.39 -28.43 -1.21
C ILE A 276 6.06 -27.27 -0.45
N SER A 277 5.54 -26.89 0.72
CA SER A 277 6.01 -25.73 1.49
C SER A 277 7.51 -25.77 1.82
N SER A 278 8.08 -26.95 2.03
CA SER A 278 9.50 -27.16 2.34
C SER A 278 10.44 -26.77 1.20
N ARG A 279 9.99 -26.83 -0.06
CA ARG A 279 10.80 -26.45 -1.23
C ARG A 279 10.71 -24.96 -1.54
N TYR A 280 9.64 -24.30 -1.09
CA TYR A 280 9.40 -22.88 -1.30
C TYR A 280 9.54 -22.10 0.01
N LEU A 281 10.75 -22.12 0.58
CA LEU A 281 11.02 -21.52 1.88
C LEU A 281 10.73 -20.01 1.93
N GLN A 282 10.87 -19.31 0.80
CA GLN A 282 10.58 -17.88 0.67
C GLN A 282 9.10 -17.58 0.38
N VAL A 283 8.23 -18.58 0.26
CA VAL A 283 6.79 -18.36 0.11
C VAL A 283 6.13 -18.41 1.49
N LEU A 284 5.51 -17.30 1.89
CA LEU A 284 4.64 -17.22 3.06
C LEU A 284 3.26 -17.77 2.70
N ILE A 285 2.73 -18.65 3.54
CA ILE A 285 1.41 -19.24 3.37
C ILE A 285 0.55 -18.82 4.57
N ASN A 286 -0.56 -18.16 4.31
CA ASN A 286 -1.54 -17.74 5.30
C ASN A 286 -2.85 -18.50 5.06
N PHE A 287 -3.25 -19.31 6.04
CA PHE A 287 -4.48 -20.10 5.98
C PHE A 287 -5.63 -19.34 6.64
N TYR A 288 -6.66 -18.99 5.87
CA TYR A 288 -7.89 -18.40 6.36
C TYR A 288 -9.05 -19.39 6.26
N LYS A 289 -10.18 -19.07 6.89
CA LYS A 289 -11.39 -19.92 6.85
C LYS A 289 -11.94 -20.08 5.43
N THR A 290 -11.89 -19.02 4.63
CA THR A 290 -12.52 -18.97 3.30
C THR A 290 -11.53 -19.12 2.15
N HIS A 291 -10.23 -18.93 2.41
CA HIS A 291 -9.20 -18.90 1.38
C HIS A 291 -7.81 -19.20 1.95
N ILE A 292 -6.85 -19.47 1.07
CA ILE A 292 -5.43 -19.58 1.41
C ILE A 292 -4.69 -18.54 0.59
N ASP A 293 -3.94 -17.67 1.25
CA ASP A 293 -3.06 -16.72 0.58
C ASP A 293 -1.63 -17.24 0.57
N ILE A 294 -0.97 -17.11 -0.58
CA ILE A 294 0.46 -17.33 -0.73
C ILE A 294 1.13 -16.02 -1.14
N ILE A 295 2.22 -15.67 -0.47
CA ILE A 295 2.95 -14.41 -0.67
C ILE A 295 4.42 -14.72 -0.87
N GLY A 296 5.03 -14.22 -1.94
CA GLY A 296 6.44 -14.48 -2.27
C GLY A 296 6.86 -13.77 -3.55
N SER A 297 8.04 -14.07 -4.12
CA SER A 297 8.42 -13.51 -5.42
C SER A 297 7.42 -13.93 -6.52
N SER A 298 7.35 -13.17 -7.63
CA SER A 298 6.46 -13.53 -8.75
C SER A 298 6.74 -14.91 -9.33
N SER A 299 8.01 -15.30 -9.40
CA SER A 299 8.44 -16.63 -9.84
C SER A 299 7.98 -17.71 -8.86
N ASP A 300 8.28 -17.54 -7.57
CA ASP A 300 7.99 -18.57 -6.57
C ASP A 300 6.49 -18.77 -6.38
N THR A 301 5.72 -17.69 -6.32
CA THR A 301 4.26 -17.75 -6.20
C THR A 301 3.61 -18.43 -7.40
N TYR A 302 4.07 -18.13 -8.63
CA TYR A 302 3.57 -18.79 -9.84
C TYR A 302 3.88 -20.29 -9.84
N LEU A 303 5.14 -20.67 -9.60
CA LEU A 303 5.55 -22.07 -9.58
C LEU A 303 4.85 -22.85 -8.46
N PHE A 304 4.80 -22.29 -7.25
CA PHE A 304 4.07 -22.85 -6.13
C PHE A 304 2.62 -23.13 -6.50
N LYS A 305 1.93 -22.13 -7.09
CA LYS A 305 0.53 -22.27 -7.49
C LYS A 305 0.35 -23.33 -8.57
N LYS A 306 1.20 -23.33 -9.60
CA LYS A 306 1.16 -24.32 -10.68
C LYS A 306 1.27 -25.73 -10.11
N GLU A 307 2.21 -25.95 -9.19
CA GLU A 307 2.47 -27.27 -8.64
C GLU A 307 1.38 -27.75 -7.66
N VAL A 308 0.81 -26.86 -6.83
CA VAL A 308 -0.40 -27.19 -6.06
C VAL A 308 -1.49 -27.67 -7.01
N MET A 309 -1.70 -26.98 -8.13
CA MET A 309 -2.74 -27.35 -9.10
C MET A 309 -2.44 -28.68 -9.81
N GLU A 310 -1.18 -29.02 -10.04
CA GLU A 310 -0.77 -30.33 -10.58
C GLU A 310 -1.04 -31.46 -9.58
N LEU A 311 -0.69 -31.29 -8.31
CA LEU A 311 -1.02 -32.25 -7.24
C LEU A 311 -2.54 -32.45 -7.08
N MET A 312 -3.32 -31.39 -7.29
CA MET A 312 -4.78 -31.47 -7.28
C MET A 312 -5.35 -32.26 -8.45
N ARG A 313 -4.69 -32.28 -9.61
CA ARG A 313 -5.11 -33.11 -10.75
C ARG A 313 -4.77 -34.59 -10.54
N GLN A 314 -3.67 -34.88 -9.86
CA GLN A 314 -3.24 -36.26 -9.59
C GLN A 314 -4.14 -36.97 -8.57
N LYS A 315 -4.67 -36.27 -7.56
CA LYS A 315 -5.55 -36.83 -6.52
C LYS A 315 -7.02 -37.06 -6.97
N VAL A 316 -7.39 -36.70 -8.20
CA VAL A 316 -8.76 -36.86 -8.73
C VAL A 316 -8.87 -38.07 -9.68
N ARG A 317 -7.76 -38.76 -9.96
CA ARG A 317 -7.74 -40.10 -10.56
C ARG A 317 -7.72 -41.16 -9.47
#